data_AF-A0A3R6LW20-F1
#
_entry.id   AF-A0A3R6LW20-F1
#
_cell.length_a   1.000
_cell.length_b   1.000
_cell.length_c   1.000
_cell.angle_alpha   90.00
_cell.angle_beta   90.00
_cell.angle_gamma   90.00
#
_symmetry.space_group_name_H-M   'P 1'
#
loop_
_entity.id
_entity.type
_entity.pdbx_description
1 polymer ?
#
loop_
_entity_poly.entity_id
_entity_poly.type
_entity_poly.pdbx_seq_one_letter_code
_entity_poly.pdbx_strand_id
1 'polypeptide(L)'
;MRMKQRAPIITAVKRKIYECDAATIAFYRRNPVIAARDLLGIQLFDAQAYMLEQSWNASHVLWACSRNFGKSFVGSVFILLKAILYENQAIYIVSSVGDQSKVSCLTYTEMCVCFLVNCR
;
A
#
# COMPACT_ATOMS: atom_id res chain seq x y z
N MET A 1 14.23 28.07 10.54
CA MET A 1 14.71 28.38 9.18
C MET A 1 14.73 27.12 8.35
N ARG A 2 13.79 26.95 7.40
CA ARG A 2 13.81 25.83 6.45
C ARG A 2 14.74 26.23 5.32
N MET A 3 15.92 25.61 5.20
CA MET A 3 16.83 25.89 4.10
C MET A 3 16.09 25.61 2.79
N LYS A 4 15.90 26.65 1.96
CA LYS A 4 15.36 26.52 0.61
C LYS A 4 16.43 25.82 -0.21
N GLN A 5 16.37 24.48 -0.27
CA GLN A 5 17.24 23.71 -1.14
C GLN A 5 17.09 24.26 -2.57
N ARG A 6 18.21 24.63 -3.19
CA ARG A 6 18.24 25.06 -4.59
C ARG A 6 17.67 23.92 -5.43
N ALA A 7 16.71 24.22 -6.29
CA ALA A 7 16.12 23.21 -7.16
C ALA A 7 17.25 22.51 -7.93
N PRO A 8 17.38 21.17 -7.85
CA PRO A 8 18.41 20.47 -8.59
C PRO A 8 18.18 20.72 -10.09
N ILE A 9 19.27 20.96 -10.83
CA ILE A 9 19.21 21.05 -12.28
C ILE A 9 18.93 19.64 -12.79
N ILE A 10 17.65 19.34 -13.06
CA ILE A 10 17.20 18.03 -13.54
C ILE A 10 17.47 17.94 -15.03
N THR A 11 18.28 16.96 -15.44
CA THR A 11 18.51 16.62 -16.85
C THR A 11 17.19 16.24 -17.53
N ALA A 12 17.02 16.58 -18.81
CA ALA A 12 15.79 16.27 -19.57
C ALA A 12 15.36 14.79 -19.48
N VAL A 13 16.33 13.87 -19.44
CA VAL A 13 16.07 12.43 -19.25
C VAL A 13 15.46 12.14 -17.88
N LYS A 14 16.04 12.67 -16.80
CA LYS A 14 15.52 12.48 -15.44
C LYS A 14 14.12 13.07 -15.28
N ARG A 15 13.84 14.21 -15.93
CA ARG A 15 12.50 14.81 -15.95
C ARG A 15 11.48 13.85 -16.58
N LYS A 16 11.82 13.26 -17.73
CA LYS A 16 10.94 12.30 -18.41
C LYS A 16 10.66 11.07 -17.54
N ILE A 17 11.67 10.57 -16.82
CA ILE A 17 11.50 9.44 -15.87
C ILE A 17 10.49 9.82 -14.79
N TYR A 18 10.64 10.98 -14.15
CA TYR A 18 9.69 11.43 -13.12
C TYR A 18 8.26 11.63 -13.65
N GLU A 19 8.11 12.11 -14.89
CA GLU A 19 6.80 12.24 -15.54
C GLU A 19 6.15 10.87 -15.77
N CYS A 20 6.93 9.87 -16.21
CA CYS A 20 6.47 8.49 -16.35
C CYS A 20 6.14 7.83 -15.00
N ASP A 21 6.97 8.04 -13.97
CA ASP A 21 6.74 7.53 -12.63
C ASP A 21 5.46 8.13 -12.03
N ALA A 22 5.24 9.44 -12.20
CA ALA A 22 4.04 10.11 -11.75
C ALA A 22 2.77 9.56 -12.44
N ALA A 23 2.83 9.31 -13.75
CA ALA A 23 1.72 8.69 -14.48
C ALA A 23 1.42 7.27 -13.97
N THR A 24 2.46 6.50 -13.66
CA THR A 24 2.37 5.13 -13.15
C THR A 24 1.75 5.10 -11.75
N ILE A 25 2.19 5.98 -10.86
CA ILE A 25 1.60 6.14 -9.51
C ILE A 25 0.13 6.55 -9.61
N ALA A 26 -0.21 7.49 -10.50
CA ALA A 26 -1.59 7.91 -10.71
C ALA A 26 -2.48 6.78 -11.24
N PHE A 27 -1.95 5.90 -12.09
CA PHE A 27 -2.66 4.72 -12.57
C PHE A 27 -2.97 3.73 -11.43
N TYR A 28 -1.96 3.37 -10.63
CA TYR A 28 -2.15 2.47 -9.48
C TYR A 28 -3.09 3.05 -8.42
N ARG A 29 -3.17 4.38 -8.28
CA ARG A 29 -4.12 5.04 -7.36
C ARG A 29 -5.57 4.81 -7.75
N ARG A 30 -5.86 4.60 -9.04
CA ARG A 30 -7.22 4.31 -9.53
C ARG A 30 -7.55 2.82 -9.50
N ASN A 31 -6.53 1.96 -9.63
CA ASN A 31 -6.69 0.53 -9.81
C ASN A 31 -5.91 -0.27 -8.73
N PRO A 32 -6.45 -0.37 -7.49
CA PRO A 32 -5.73 -0.99 -6.38
C PRO A 32 -5.51 -2.50 -6.55
N VAL A 33 -6.42 -3.21 -7.24
CA VAL A 33 -6.31 -4.65 -7.46
C VAL A 33 -5.14 -4.98 -8.40
N ILE A 34 -4.96 -4.18 -9.45
CA ILE A 34 -3.82 -4.32 -10.37
C ILE A 34 -2.53 -3.95 -9.65
N ALA A 35 -2.53 -2.88 -8.85
CA ALA A 35 -1.37 -2.47 -8.07
C ALA A 35 -0.93 -3.55 -7.07
N ALA A 36 -1.86 -4.26 -6.43
CA ALA A 36 -1.54 -5.37 -5.54
C ALA A 36 -0.87 -6.54 -6.30
N ARG A 37 -1.29 -6.81 -7.53
CA ARG A 37 -0.69 -7.86 -8.36
C ARG A 37 0.71 -7.47 -8.84
N ASP A 38 0.87 -6.26 -9.35
CA ASP A 38 2.11 -5.84 -10.01
C ASP A 38 3.20 -5.45 -9.00
N LEU A 39 2.82 -4.79 -7.88
CA LEU A 39 3.78 -4.36 -6.87
C LEU A 39 4.09 -5.45 -5.86
N LEU A 40 3.09 -6.21 -5.41
CA LEU A 40 3.29 -7.21 -4.34
C LEU A 40 3.43 -8.64 -4.89
N GLY A 41 3.12 -8.87 -6.17
CA GLY A 41 3.14 -10.22 -6.75
C GLY A 41 2.02 -11.13 -6.21
N ILE A 42 0.99 -10.56 -5.58
CA ILE A 42 -0.07 -11.32 -4.90
C ILE A 42 -1.32 -11.38 -5.78
N GLN A 43 -1.84 -12.59 -5.98
CA GLN A 43 -3.14 -12.79 -6.60
C GLN A 43 -4.22 -12.92 -5.51
N LEU A 44 -5.05 -11.89 -5.36
CA LEU A 44 -6.18 -11.91 -4.43
C LEU A 44 -7.36 -12.70 -5.01
N PHE A 45 -8.13 -13.35 -4.13
CA PHE A 45 -9.43 -13.92 -4.50
C PHE A 45 -10.42 -12.82 -4.89
N ASP A 46 -11.37 -13.13 -5.77
CA ASP A 46 -12.33 -12.14 -6.30
C ASP A 46 -13.11 -11.42 -5.19
N ALA A 47 -13.52 -12.14 -4.13
CA ALA A 47 -14.19 -11.54 -2.98
C ALA A 47 -13.29 -10.55 -2.23
N GLN A 48 -11.99 -10.85 -2.11
CA GLN A 48 -11.01 -9.98 -1.47
C GLN A 48 -10.65 -8.78 -2.35
N ALA A 49 -10.57 -8.98 -3.66
CA ALA A 49 -10.36 -7.93 -4.65
C ALA A 49 -11.52 -6.93 -4.64
N TYR A 50 -12.76 -7.43 -4.60
CA TYR A 50 -13.95 -6.58 -4.47
C TYR A 50 -13.93 -5.74 -3.18
N MET A 51 -13.59 -6.36 -2.05
CA MET A 51 -13.44 -5.62 -0.79
C MET A 51 -12.36 -4.53 -0.87
N LEU A 52 -11.23 -4.82 -1.52
CA LEU A 52 -10.13 -3.87 -1.71
C LEU A 52 -10.56 -2.68 -2.57
N GLU A 53 -11.26 -2.94 -3.68
CA GLU A 53 -11.73 -1.89 -4.59
C GLU A 53 -12.76 -0.97 -3.93
N GLN A 54 -13.75 -1.53 -3.23
CA GLN A 54 -14.76 -0.77 -2.51
C GLN A 54 -14.17 0.06 -1.36
N SER A 55 -13.17 -0.48 -0.67
CA SER A 55 -12.52 0.19 0.46
C SER A 55 -11.52 1.27 0.06
N TRP A 56 -11.08 1.30 -1.20
CA TRP A 56 -9.98 2.15 -1.63
C TRP A 56 -10.32 3.65 -1.66
N ASN A 57 -11.54 3.98 -2.09
CA ASN A 57 -12.02 5.36 -2.25
C ASN A 57 -12.93 5.83 -1.09
N ALA A 58 -13.31 4.93 -0.18
CA ALA A 58 -14.18 5.25 0.95
C ALA A 58 -13.39 5.79 2.15
N SER A 59 -13.87 6.86 2.78
CA SER A 59 -13.22 7.45 3.98
C SER A 59 -13.40 6.59 5.24
N HIS A 60 -14.54 5.90 5.35
CA HIS A 60 -14.84 4.99 6.44
C HIS A 60 -15.36 3.68 5.87
N VAL A 61 -14.77 2.56 6.31
CA VAL A 61 -15.08 1.23 5.80
C VAL A 61 -15.23 0.28 6.97
N LEU A 62 -16.32 -0.50 6.95
CA LEU A 62 -16.55 -1.60 7.88
C LEU A 62 -16.56 -2.91 7.11
N TRP A 63 -15.75 -3.87 7.55
CA TRP A 63 -15.71 -5.21 6.96
C TRP A 63 -16.42 -6.21 7.87
N ALA A 64 -17.54 -6.73 7.39
CA ALA A 64 -18.24 -7.85 8.01
C ALA A 64 -17.80 -9.16 7.35
N CYS A 65 -16.73 -9.76 7.87
CA CYS A 65 -16.18 -11.02 7.35
C CYS A 65 -16.59 -12.23 8.19
N SER A 66 -16.78 -13.38 7.54
CA SER A 66 -16.89 -14.68 8.21
C SER A 66 -15.56 -15.13 8.82
N ARG A 67 -15.61 -16.13 9.71
CA ARG A 67 -14.41 -16.76 10.27
C ARG A 67 -13.63 -17.45 9.14
N ASN A 68 -12.29 -17.39 9.19
CA ASN A 68 -11.37 -17.96 8.18
C ASN A 68 -11.37 -17.28 6.80
N PHE A 69 -12.01 -16.12 6.63
CA PHE A 69 -11.99 -15.36 5.36
C PHE A 69 -10.61 -14.81 4.96
N GLY A 70 -9.63 -14.80 5.87
CA GLY A 70 -8.31 -14.20 5.63
C GLY A 70 -8.31 -12.67 5.74
N LYS A 71 -9.21 -12.09 6.55
CA LYS A 71 -9.34 -10.63 6.75
C LYS A 71 -8.02 -9.93 7.12
N SER A 72 -7.17 -10.59 7.91
CA SER A 72 -5.87 -10.05 8.31
C SER A 72 -4.92 -9.91 7.12
N PHE A 73 -4.94 -10.85 6.17
CA PHE A 73 -4.12 -10.81 4.97
C PHE A 73 -4.55 -9.66 4.03
N VAL A 74 -5.85 -9.51 3.80
CA VAL A 74 -6.39 -8.40 2.97
C VAL A 74 -6.12 -7.04 3.61
N GLY A 75 -6.25 -6.94 4.94
CA GLY A 75 -5.86 -5.75 5.70
C GLY A 75 -4.37 -5.43 5.55
N SER A 76 -3.51 -6.46 5.52
CA SER A 76 -2.08 -6.32 5.25
C SER A 76 -1.77 -5.72 3.90
N VAL A 77 -2.38 -6.26 2.85
CA VAL A 77 -2.24 -5.74 1.49
C VAL A 77 -2.73 -4.29 1.40
N PHE A 78 -3.88 -3.97 1.99
CA PHE A 78 -4.46 -2.62 1.94
C PHE A 78 -3.56 -1.56 2.57
N ILE A 79 -3.06 -1.82 3.78
CA ILE A 79 -2.19 -0.89 4.51
C ILE A 79 -0.86 -0.72 3.79
N LEU A 80 -0.25 -1.81 3.32
CA LEU A 80 1.02 -1.78 2.61
C LEU A 80 0.89 -1.01 1.30
N LEU A 81 -0.18 -1.24 0.54
CA LEU A 81 -0.43 -0.53 -0.71
C LEU A 81 -0.67 0.98 -0.47
N LYS A 82 -1.39 1.35 0.59
CA LYS A 82 -1.55 2.76 0.98
C LYS A 82 -0.21 3.39 1.39
N ALA A 83 0.65 2.67 2.10
CA ALA A 83 1.96 3.15 2.54
C ALA A 83 2.94 3.37 1.37
N ILE A 84 2.90 2.51 0.34
CA ILE A 84 3.75 2.65 -0.85
C ILE A 84 3.28 3.82 -1.73
N LEU A 85 1.97 3.98 -1.87
CA LEU A 85 1.39 4.86 -2.88
C LEU A 85 1.14 6.30 -2.41
N TYR A 86 1.12 6.53 -1.10
CA TYR A 86 0.98 7.84 -0.47
C TYR A 86 2.12 8.08 0.51
N GLU A 87 3.04 8.99 0.18
CA GLU A 87 4.04 9.43 1.13
C GLU A 87 3.44 10.20 2.32
N ASN A 88 4.07 10.09 3.49
CA ASN A 88 3.74 10.83 4.72
C ASN A 88 2.35 10.54 5.34
N GLN A 89 1.77 9.36 5.12
CA GLN A 89 0.57 8.92 5.85
C GLN A 89 0.95 8.16 7.12
N ALA A 90 0.40 8.59 8.27
CA ALA A 90 0.51 7.87 9.52
C ALA A 90 -0.63 6.84 9.63
N ILE A 91 -0.28 5.56 9.69
CA ILE A 91 -1.24 4.46 9.76
C ILE A 91 -1.24 3.90 11.19
N TYR A 92 -2.41 3.86 11.82
CA TYR A 92 -2.60 3.35 13.17
C TYR A 92 -3.44 2.07 13.14
N ILE A 93 -2.96 1.02 13.82
CA ILE A 93 -3.67 -0.25 13.97
C ILE A 93 -4.11 -0.36 15.43
N VAL A 94 -5.41 -0.46 15.66
CA VAL A 94 -6.01 -0.59 16.99
C VAL A 94 -6.74 -1.93 17.08
N SER A 95 -6.50 -2.67 18.15
CA SER A 95 -7.21 -3.91 18.47
C SER A 95 -7.56 -3.95 19.95
N SER A 96 -8.63 -4.67 20.29
CA SER A 96 -9.02 -4.90 21.69
C SER A 96 -8.06 -5.84 22.44
N VAL A 97 -7.31 -6.68 21.72
CA VAL A 97 -6.36 -7.64 22.28
C VAL A 97 -5.00 -7.39 21.65
N GLY A 98 -3.98 -7.11 22.47
CA GLY A 98 -2.65 -6.69 22.00
C GLY A 98 -1.89 -7.74 21.20
N ASP A 99 -2.17 -9.03 21.37
CA ASP A 99 -1.50 -10.06 20.58
C ASP A 99 -2.05 -10.18 19.16
N GLN A 100 -3.32 -9.84 18.93
CA GLN A 100 -3.90 -9.82 17.58
C GLN A 100 -3.32 -8.67 16.73
N SER A 101 -3.00 -7.53 17.35
CA SER A 101 -2.31 -6.44 16.66
C SER A 101 -0.86 -6.78 16.38
N LYS A 102 -0.14 -7.45 17.29
CA LYS A 102 1.24 -7.91 17.05
C LYS A 102 1.33 -8.88 15.87
N VAL A 103 0.44 -9.88 15.81
CA VAL A 103 0.44 -10.88 14.73
C VAL A 103 0.20 -10.19 13.39
N SER A 104 -0.80 -9.30 13.34
CA SER A 104 -1.04 -8.49 12.14
C SER A 104 0.24 -7.72 11.81
N CYS A 105 0.79 -6.94 12.76
CA CYS A 105 1.98 -6.09 12.65
C CYS A 105 3.19 -6.85 12.05
N LEU A 106 3.46 -8.05 12.55
CA LEU A 106 4.57 -8.89 12.11
C LEU A 106 4.43 -9.32 10.65
N THR A 107 3.22 -9.69 10.20
CA THR A 107 2.97 -10.02 8.79
C THR A 107 3.26 -8.84 7.85
N TYR A 108 3.07 -7.59 8.28
CA TYR A 108 3.42 -6.43 7.46
C TYR A 108 4.93 -6.22 7.37
N THR A 109 5.67 -6.34 8.48
CA THR A 109 7.14 -6.18 8.47
C THR A 109 7.82 -7.22 7.61
N GLU A 110 7.36 -8.48 7.67
CA GLU A 110 7.92 -9.55 6.84
C GLU A 110 7.68 -9.31 5.34
N MET A 111 6.47 -8.87 4.95
CA MET A 111 6.22 -8.50 3.54
C MET A 111 7.05 -7.29 3.09
N CYS A 112 7.19 -6.28 3.95
CA CYS A 112 7.94 -5.07 3.63
C CYS A 112 9.45 -5.36 3.51
N VAL A 113 10.02 -6.19 4.40
CA VAL A 113 11.40 -6.65 4.35
C VAL A 113 11.64 -7.49 3.09
N CYS A 114 10.71 -8.38 2.75
CA CYS A 114 10.83 -9.18 1.53
C CYS A 114 10.83 -8.30 0.26
N PHE A 115 10.01 -7.25 0.21
CA PHE A 115 9.99 -6.29 -0.90
C PHE A 115 11.29 -5.44 -0.97
N LEU A 116 11.77 -4.93 0.17
CA LEU A 116 13.01 -4.15 0.24
C LEU A 116 14.25 -4.97 -0.13
N VAL A 117 14.25 -6.27 0.16
CA VAL A 117 15.34 -7.19 -0.20
C VAL A 117 15.29 -7.60 -1.68
N ASN A 118 14.11 -7.69 -2.29
CA ASN A 118 13.97 -8.04 -3.72
C ASN A 118 14.09 -6.85 -4.68
N CYS A 119 13.94 -5.61 -4.19
CA CYS A 119 14.09 -4.38 -4.99
C CYS A 119 15.51 -3.76 -4.92
N ARG A 120 16.52 -4.50 -4.44
CA ARG A 120 17.93 -4.09 -4.48
C ARG A 120 18.77 -5.03 -5.33
#